data_AF-A0A537NQF5-F1
#
_entry.id   AF-A0A537NQF5-F1
#
_cell.length_a   1.000
_cell.length_b   1.000
_cell.length_c   1.000
_cell.angle_alpha   90.00
_cell.angle_beta   90.00
_cell.angle_gamma   90.00
#
_symmetry.space_group_name_H-M   'P 1'
#
loop_
_entity.id
_entity.type
_entity.pdbx_description
1 polymer ?
#
loop_
_entity_poly.entity_id
_entity_poly.type
_entity_poly.pdbx_seq_one_letter_code
_entity_poly.pdbx_strand_id
1 'polypeptide(L)'
;MTPAEAQQAMRHRVVPISWEPGRVSFVAAGERAKAYAAEQGLTVSAIATERTMLRELLAGQESELTNHALWGLKNRFPHYSAAQAFAAKEALWLVLGLALIAFGMMWDRATGEVVAFAVMLALFALAIGVEIWSLLPAKLPQPPAATKFADDDLPVYSVLIPLLREAKVA
;
A
#
# COMPACT_ATOMS: atom_id res chain seq x y z
N MET A 1 10.33 -27.53 10.30
CA MET A 1 9.87 -26.16 10.60
C MET A 1 8.50 -25.98 9.99
N THR A 2 7.51 -25.58 10.78
CA THR A 2 6.17 -25.29 10.27
C THR A 2 6.15 -23.91 9.55
N PRO A 3 5.23 -23.65 8.62
CA PRO A 3 5.11 -22.35 7.96
C PRO A 3 4.92 -21.17 8.94
N ALA A 4 4.24 -21.43 10.06
CA ALA A 4 4.01 -20.46 11.12
C ALA A 4 5.30 -20.08 11.86
N GLU A 5 6.14 -21.06 12.20
CA GLU A 5 7.45 -20.83 12.82
C GLU A 5 8.37 -20.02 11.90
N ALA A 6 8.35 -20.31 10.60
CA ALA A 6 9.14 -19.57 9.60
C ALA A 6 8.69 -18.12 9.51
N GLN A 7 7.37 -17.89 9.50
CA GLN A 7 6.81 -16.54 9.47
C GLN A 7 7.13 -15.75 10.75
N GLN A 8 7.15 -16.41 11.91
CA GLN A 8 7.53 -15.79 13.18
C GLN A 8 9.02 -15.46 13.23
N ALA A 9 9.90 -16.35 12.78
CA ALA A 9 11.33 -16.07 12.67
C ALA A 9 11.63 -14.89 11.73
N MET A 10 10.93 -14.81 10.59
CA MET A 10 11.05 -13.69 9.65
C MET A 10 10.59 -12.35 10.26
N ARG A 11 9.56 -12.34 11.11
CA ARG A 11 9.14 -11.13 11.86
C ARG A 11 10.24 -10.62 12.78
N HIS A 12 11.02 -11.51 13.36
CA HIS A 12 12.20 -11.19 14.17
C HIS A 12 13.49 -11.07 13.36
N ARG A 13 13.38 -10.99 12.02
CA ARG A 13 14.49 -10.75 11.08
C ARG A 13 15.56 -11.85 11.11
N VAL A 14 15.12 -13.07 11.33
CA VAL A 14 15.92 -14.29 11.23
C VAL A 14 15.44 -15.06 10.00
N VAL A 15 16.32 -15.25 9.02
CA VAL A 15 15.96 -15.86 7.73
C VAL A 15 16.74 -17.18 7.54
N PRO A 16 16.08 -18.29 7.18
CA PRO A 16 16.75 -19.54 6.87
C PRO A 16 17.49 -19.43 5.52
N ILE A 17 18.76 -19.83 5.49
CA ILE A 17 19.66 -19.68 4.33
C ILE A 17 19.93 -21.02 3.67
N SER A 18 20.03 -22.09 4.46
CA SER A 18 20.22 -23.45 3.95
C SER A 18 19.40 -24.44 4.76
N TRP A 19 18.84 -25.40 4.03
CA TRP A 19 18.14 -26.56 4.58
C TRP A 19 18.98 -27.78 4.24
N GLU A 20 19.77 -28.24 5.19
CA GLU A 20 20.38 -29.56 5.14
C GLU A 20 19.44 -30.58 5.79
N PRO A 21 19.46 -31.86 5.39
CA PRO A 21 18.69 -32.90 6.06
C PRO A 21 19.04 -32.95 7.55
N GLY A 22 18.14 -32.46 8.41
CA GLY A 22 18.32 -32.42 9.87
C GLY A 22 18.94 -31.14 10.45
N ARG A 23 19.34 -30.14 9.63
CA ARG A 23 19.85 -28.85 10.11
C ARG A 23 19.38 -27.68 9.26
N VAL A 24 18.84 -26.66 9.91
CA VAL A 24 18.48 -25.38 9.28
C VAL A 24 19.44 -24.31 9.80
N SER A 25 20.19 -23.70 8.89
CA SER A 25 21.10 -22.61 9.21
C SER A 25 20.42 -21.27 8.97
N PHE A 26 20.50 -20.38 9.95
CA PHE A 26 19.84 -19.08 9.93
C PHE A 26 20.83 -17.92 9.76
N VAL A 27 20.42 -16.86 9.06
CA VAL A 27 21.08 -15.53 9.11
C VAL A 27 20.25 -14.62 10.00
N ALA A 28 20.94 -13.91 10.90
CA ALA A 28 20.35 -12.86 11.71
C ALA A 28 20.66 -11.48 11.12
N ALA A 29 19.64 -10.63 10.99
CA ALA A 29 19.81 -9.23 10.61
C ALA A 29 20.16 -8.38 11.85
N GLY A 30 21.45 -8.29 12.16
CA GLY A 30 21.98 -7.51 13.29
C GLY A 30 21.90 -8.19 14.67
N GLU A 31 22.46 -7.51 15.68
CA GLU A 31 22.67 -8.07 17.03
C GLU A 31 21.36 -8.41 17.77
N ARG A 32 20.29 -7.64 17.52
CA ARG A 32 18.96 -7.92 18.12
C ARG A 32 18.35 -9.23 17.61
N ALA A 33 18.49 -9.52 16.32
CA ALA A 33 18.01 -10.75 15.71
C ALA A 33 18.86 -11.97 16.15
N LYS A 34 20.16 -11.75 16.41
CA LYS A 34 21.06 -12.76 16.96
C LYS A 34 20.68 -13.15 18.39
N ALA A 35 20.38 -12.16 19.24
CA ALA A 35 19.92 -12.40 20.61
C ALA A 35 18.62 -13.22 20.63
N TYR A 36 17.64 -12.84 19.81
CA TYR A 36 16.39 -13.58 19.65
C TYR A 36 16.61 -15.02 19.15
N ALA A 37 17.50 -15.20 18.16
CA ALA A 37 17.82 -16.54 17.65
C ALA A 37 18.49 -17.42 18.71
N ALA A 38 19.37 -16.86 19.54
CA ALA A 38 20.01 -17.58 20.64
C ALA A 38 19.00 -17.98 21.74
N GLU A 39 18.06 -17.10 22.09
CA GLU A 39 16.98 -17.39 23.05
C GLU A 39 16.05 -18.52 22.56
N GLN A 40 15.86 -18.62 21.25
CA GLN A 40 15.02 -19.65 20.62
C GLN A 40 15.79 -20.94 20.27
N GLY A 41 17.09 -21.03 20.62
CA GLY A 41 17.93 -22.20 20.31
C GLY A 41 18.22 -22.39 18.81
N LEU A 42 18.09 -21.34 18.00
CA LEU A 42 18.31 -21.38 16.56
C LEU A 42 19.79 -21.19 16.24
N THR A 43 20.36 -22.07 15.40
CA THR A 43 21.75 -22.00 14.97
C THR A 43 21.95 -20.95 13.88
N VAL A 44 22.53 -19.81 14.26
CA VAL A 44 22.86 -18.71 13.34
C VAL A 44 24.25 -18.95 12.71
N SER A 45 24.29 -19.04 11.38
CA SER A 45 25.54 -19.26 10.62
C SER A 45 26.24 -17.96 10.23
N ALA A 46 25.51 -16.85 10.09
CA ALA A 46 26.07 -15.55 9.74
C ALA A 46 25.23 -14.38 10.26
N ILE A 47 25.87 -13.25 10.50
CA ILE A 47 25.22 -11.99 10.90
C ILE A 47 25.39 -11.01 9.75
N ALA A 48 24.28 -10.49 9.24
CA ALA A 48 24.27 -9.47 8.21
C ALA A 48 23.79 -8.14 8.79
N THR A 49 24.30 -7.03 8.26
CA THR A 49 23.76 -5.69 8.57
C THR A 49 22.33 -5.62 8.05
N GLU A 50 21.40 -5.16 8.89
CA GLU A 50 19.96 -5.08 8.57
C GLU A 50 19.70 -4.37 7.24
N ARG A 51 20.42 -3.28 6.99
CA ARG A 51 20.29 -2.47 5.78
C ARG A 51 20.67 -3.25 4.52
N THR A 52 21.73 -4.05 4.59
CA THR A 52 22.19 -4.88 3.47
C THR A 52 21.21 -6.02 3.23
N MET A 53 20.76 -6.67 4.30
CA MET A 53 19.78 -7.77 4.20
C MET A 53 18.45 -7.31 3.60
N LEU A 54 17.90 -6.18 4.06
CA LEU A 54 16.68 -5.62 3.48
C LEU A 54 16.88 -5.23 2.02
N ARG A 55 18.01 -4.62 1.67
CA ARG A 55 18.32 -4.24 0.30
C ARG A 55 18.35 -5.46 -0.63
N GLU A 56 19.01 -6.54 -0.23
CA GLU A 56 19.09 -7.78 -1.04
C GLU A 56 17.74 -8.51 -1.11
N LEU A 57 16.97 -8.53 -0.01
CA LEU A 57 15.61 -9.10 -0.02
C LEU A 57 14.67 -8.32 -0.96
N LEU A 58 14.85 -7.00 -1.05
CA LEU A 58 14.06 -6.14 -1.91
C LEU A 58 14.55 -6.18 -3.38
N ALA A 59 15.85 -6.37 -3.62
CA ALA A 59 16.49 -6.25 -4.94
C ALA A 59 15.96 -7.21 -6.03
N GLY A 60 15.16 -8.22 -5.66
CA GLY A 60 14.46 -9.10 -6.62
C GLY A 60 12.94 -9.01 -6.55
N GLN A 61 12.38 -8.31 -5.58
CA GLN A 61 10.93 -8.25 -5.32
C GLN A 61 10.31 -6.89 -5.65
N GLU A 62 11.10 -5.93 -6.14
CA GLU A 62 10.60 -4.58 -6.46
C GLU A 62 9.40 -4.62 -7.40
N SER A 63 9.42 -5.48 -8.42
CA SER A 63 8.31 -5.64 -9.37
C SER A 63 7.05 -6.17 -8.68
N GLU A 64 7.17 -7.21 -7.85
CA GLU A 64 6.04 -7.80 -7.13
C GLU A 64 5.48 -6.88 -6.05
N LEU A 65 6.35 -6.15 -5.34
CA LEU A 65 5.98 -5.16 -4.34
C LEU A 65 5.26 -3.98 -5.00
N THR A 66 5.74 -3.52 -6.15
CA THR A 66 5.08 -2.47 -6.94
C THR A 66 3.72 -2.96 -7.43
N ASN A 67 3.64 -4.20 -7.92
CA ASN A 67 2.39 -4.81 -8.36
C ASN A 67 1.39 -4.95 -7.20
N HIS A 68 1.87 -5.36 -6.01
CA HIS A 68 1.07 -5.42 -4.78
C HIS A 68 0.66 -4.04 -4.27
N ALA A 69 1.49 -3.01 -4.42
CA ALA A 69 1.14 -1.65 -4.04
C ALA A 69 0.04 -1.09 -4.95
N LEU A 70 0.14 -1.33 -6.26
CA LEU A 70 -0.83 -0.86 -7.26
C LEU A 70 -2.16 -1.63 -7.20
N TRP A 71 -2.10 -2.96 -7.13
CA TRP A 71 -3.28 -3.81 -7.28
C TRP A 71 -3.71 -4.51 -6.01
N GLY A 72 -2.90 -4.49 -4.96
CA GLY A 72 -3.20 -5.17 -3.71
C GLY A 72 -4.43 -4.61 -2.99
N LEU A 73 -4.78 -3.34 -3.21
CA LEU A 73 -6.04 -2.77 -2.72
C LEU A 73 -7.23 -3.32 -3.50
N LYS A 74 -7.16 -3.30 -4.84
CA LYS A 74 -8.20 -3.88 -5.71
C LYS A 74 -8.46 -5.36 -5.41
N ASN A 75 -7.40 -6.14 -5.20
CA ASN A 75 -7.51 -7.58 -5.00
C ASN A 75 -8.05 -7.96 -3.61
N ARG A 76 -7.68 -7.22 -2.56
CA ARG A 76 -8.08 -7.54 -1.17
C ARG A 76 -9.38 -6.85 -0.75
N PHE A 77 -9.58 -5.63 -1.23
CA PHE A 77 -10.71 -4.78 -0.86
C PHE A 77 -11.27 -4.06 -2.09
N PRO A 78 -11.94 -4.79 -2.99
CA PRO A 78 -12.38 -4.25 -4.28
C PRO A 78 -13.29 -3.03 -4.13
N HIS A 79 -14.15 -3.00 -3.11
CA HIS A 79 -15.09 -1.90 -2.85
C HIS A 79 -14.44 -0.57 -2.46
N TYR A 80 -13.17 -0.59 -2.04
CA TYR A 80 -12.42 0.62 -1.70
C TYR A 80 -11.43 1.02 -2.81
N SER A 81 -11.44 0.33 -3.95
CA SER A 81 -10.55 0.60 -5.07
C SER A 81 -11.25 1.38 -6.18
N ALA A 82 -10.66 2.50 -6.59
CA ALA A 82 -11.11 3.26 -7.77
C ALA A 82 -10.85 2.54 -9.11
N ALA A 83 -10.05 1.45 -9.10
CA ALA A 83 -9.74 0.64 -10.29
C ALA A 83 -10.75 -0.51 -10.51
N GLN A 84 -11.94 -0.39 -9.93
CA GLN A 84 -13.02 -1.35 -10.10
C GLN A 84 -13.62 -1.19 -11.51
N ALA A 85 -13.92 -2.32 -12.17
CA ALA A 85 -14.65 -2.28 -13.42
C ALA A 85 -16.09 -1.84 -13.18
N PHE A 86 -16.68 -1.11 -14.14
CA PHE A 86 -18.09 -0.74 -14.10
C PHE A 86 -18.97 -1.97 -13.86
N ALA A 87 -20.00 -1.83 -13.02
CA ALA A 87 -20.98 -2.89 -12.86
C ALA A 87 -21.67 -3.17 -14.20
N ALA A 88 -22.13 -4.40 -14.45
CA ALA A 88 -22.72 -4.79 -15.74
C ALA A 88 -23.87 -3.85 -16.20
N LYS A 89 -24.64 -3.32 -15.25
CA LYS A 89 -25.70 -2.33 -15.51
C LYS A 89 -25.13 -0.98 -15.94
N GLU A 90 -24.08 -0.50 -15.30
CA GLU A 90 -23.41 0.77 -15.62
C GLU A 90 -22.75 0.69 -17.00
N ALA A 91 -22.09 -0.43 -17.30
CA ALA A 91 -21.51 -0.69 -18.61
C ALA A 91 -22.57 -0.69 -19.72
N LEU A 92 -23.73 -1.30 -19.48
CA LEU A 92 -24.86 -1.28 -20.43
C LEU A 92 -25.32 0.16 -20.73
N TRP A 93 -25.53 0.98 -19.70
CA TRP A 93 -25.94 2.38 -19.86
C TRP A 93 -24.89 3.21 -20.59
N LEU A 94 -23.61 2.95 -20.34
CA LEU A 94 -22.50 3.65 -20.99
C LEU A 94 -22.45 3.30 -22.50
N VAL A 95 -22.61 2.01 -22.84
CA VAL A 95 -22.69 1.55 -24.23
C VAL A 95 -23.92 2.12 -24.93
N LEU A 96 -25.08 2.14 -24.26
CA LEU A 96 -26.31 2.70 -24.81
C LEU A 96 -26.17 4.20 -25.09
N GLY A 97 -25.59 4.95 -24.15
CA GLY A 97 -25.31 6.38 -24.31
C GLY A 97 -24.38 6.65 -25.49
N LEU A 98 -23.30 5.87 -25.61
CA LEU A 98 -22.36 5.97 -26.73
C LEU A 98 -23.04 5.67 -28.07
N ALA A 99 -23.90 4.64 -28.12
CA ALA A 99 -24.66 4.27 -29.31
C ALA A 99 -25.64 5.39 -29.74
N LEU A 100 -26.29 6.05 -28.78
CA LEU A 100 -27.17 7.19 -29.04
C LEU A 100 -26.41 8.40 -29.60
N ILE A 101 -25.22 8.70 -29.05
CA ILE A 101 -24.36 9.78 -29.56
C ILE A 101 -23.92 9.48 -31.00
N ALA A 102 -23.46 8.25 -31.26
CA ALA A 102 -23.06 7.82 -32.60
C ALA A 102 -24.22 7.87 -33.59
N PHE A 103 -25.42 7.43 -33.17
CA PHE A 103 -26.63 7.49 -33.98
C PHE A 103 -27.02 8.94 -34.31
N GLY A 104 -26.96 9.85 -33.34
CA GLY A 104 -27.24 11.27 -33.54
C GLY A 104 -26.26 11.96 -34.50
N MET A 105 -25.00 11.52 -34.51
CA MET A 105 -23.99 12.02 -35.45
C MET A 105 -24.18 11.55 -36.89
N MET A 106 -24.88 10.43 -37.14
CA MET A 106 -25.07 9.87 -38.48
C MET A 106 -26.19 10.55 -39.29
N TRP A 107 -27.03 11.40 -38.69
CA TRP A 107 -28.25 11.89 -39.32
C TRP A 107 -28.03 13.07 -40.27
N ASP A 108 -27.70 14.24 -39.74
CA ASP A 108 -27.44 15.47 -40.50
C ASP A 108 -26.40 16.32 -39.77
N ARG A 109 -25.66 17.17 -40.51
CA ARG A 109 -24.57 17.99 -39.99
C ARG A 109 -25.01 18.92 -38.87
N ALA A 110 -26.20 19.53 -39.02
CA ALA A 110 -26.79 20.39 -37.98
C ALA A 110 -27.11 19.59 -36.71
N THR A 111 -27.68 18.39 -36.84
CA THR A 111 -27.97 17.50 -35.70
C THR A 111 -26.69 17.01 -35.02
N GLY A 112 -25.66 16.68 -35.80
CA GLY A 112 -24.36 16.27 -35.29
C GLY A 112 -23.65 17.37 -34.49
N GLU A 113 -23.70 18.63 -34.94
CA GLU A 113 -23.15 19.77 -34.20
C GLU A 113 -23.85 19.99 -32.86
N VAL A 114 -25.19 19.88 -32.83
CA VAL A 114 -25.97 19.98 -31.59
C VAL A 114 -25.63 18.84 -30.62
N VAL A 115 -25.51 17.61 -31.11
CA VAL A 115 -25.11 16.45 -30.29
C VAL A 115 -23.69 16.63 -29.74
N ALA A 116 -22.74 17.06 -30.57
CA ALA A 116 -21.37 17.30 -30.13
C ALA A 116 -21.29 18.39 -29.05
N PHE A 117 -22.02 19.49 -29.23
CA PHE A 117 -22.08 20.58 -28.25
C PHE A 117 -22.75 20.12 -26.95
N ALA A 118 -23.83 19.34 -27.02
CA ALA A 118 -24.50 18.77 -25.86
C ALA A 118 -23.60 17.80 -25.07
N VAL A 119 -22.86 16.94 -25.77
CA VAL A 119 -21.89 16.02 -25.13
C VAL A 119 -20.76 16.80 -24.46
N MET A 120 -20.22 17.82 -25.14
CA MET A 120 -19.19 18.69 -24.56
C MET A 120 -19.68 19.37 -23.27
N LEU A 121 -20.88 19.95 -23.29
CA LEU A 121 -21.48 20.57 -22.10
C LEU A 121 -21.72 19.55 -20.98
N ALA A 122 -22.19 18.35 -21.31
CA ALA A 122 -22.42 17.29 -20.32
C ALA A 122 -21.10 16.87 -19.65
N LEU A 123 -20.03 16.69 -20.41
CA LEU A 123 -18.70 16.36 -19.88
C LEU A 123 -18.15 17.50 -19.00
N PHE A 124 -18.34 18.76 -19.42
CA PHE A 124 -17.92 19.92 -18.65
C PHE A 124 -18.67 20.04 -17.31
N ALA A 125 -19.99 19.86 -17.34
CA ALA A 125 -20.81 19.84 -16.13
C ALA A 125 -20.43 18.69 -15.18
N LEU A 126 -20.10 17.52 -15.74
CA LEU A 126 -19.64 16.37 -14.96
C LEU A 126 -18.29 16.65 -14.30
N ALA A 127 -17.34 17.25 -15.00
CA ALA A 127 -16.05 17.65 -14.44
C ALA A 127 -16.22 18.62 -13.26
N ILE A 128 -17.05 19.66 -13.41
CA ILE A 128 -17.38 20.59 -12.32
C ILE A 128 -18.04 19.85 -11.15
N GLY A 129 -18.98 18.94 -11.44
CA GLY A 129 -19.64 18.14 -10.41
C GLY A 129 -18.66 17.30 -9.59
N VAL A 130 -17.67 16.69 -10.25
CA VAL A 130 -16.61 15.93 -9.59
C VAL A 130 -15.70 16.82 -8.74
N GLU A 131 -15.32 18.00 -9.23
CA GLU A 131 -14.54 18.97 -8.46
C GLU A 131 -15.29 19.40 -7.20
N ILE A 132 -16.56 19.80 -7.32
CA ILE A 132 -17.40 20.16 -6.18
C ILE A 132 -17.52 18.98 -5.21
N TRP A 133 -17.74 17.75 -5.71
CA TRP A 133 -17.83 16.55 -4.89
C TRP A 133 -16.54 16.27 -4.11
N SER A 134 -15.38 16.51 -4.73
CA SER A 134 -14.08 16.32 -4.08
C SER A 134 -13.79 17.34 -2.97
N LEU A 135 -14.42 18.51 -3.04
CA LEU A 135 -14.32 19.55 -2.02
C LEU A 135 -15.27 19.31 -0.84
N LEU A 136 -16.26 18.42 -0.99
CA LEU A 136 -17.14 18.06 0.12
C LEU A 136 -16.34 17.29 1.18
N PRO A 137 -16.48 17.66 2.48
CA PRO A 137 -15.76 16.98 3.54
C PRO A 137 -16.18 15.51 3.59
N ALA A 138 -15.26 14.62 3.22
CA ALA A 138 -15.43 13.20 3.42
C ALA A 138 -15.63 12.98 4.92
N LYS A 139 -16.76 12.36 5.29
CA LYS A 139 -16.96 11.83 6.65
C LYS A 139 -15.95 10.70 6.84
N LEU A 140 -14.73 11.06 7.19
CA LEU A 140 -13.71 10.12 7.61
C LEU A 140 -14.27 9.38 8.83
N PRO A 141 -14.14 8.05 8.89
CA PRO A 141 -14.47 7.33 10.10
C PRO A 141 -13.72 7.98 11.25
N GLN A 142 -14.45 8.43 12.27
CA GLN A 142 -13.82 9.02 13.45
C GLN A 142 -12.85 7.99 14.01
N PRO A 143 -11.58 8.36 14.25
CA PRO A 143 -10.65 7.44 14.88
C PRO A 143 -11.29 6.96 16.18
N PRO A 144 -11.17 5.66 16.53
CA PRO A 144 -11.67 5.16 17.80
C PRO A 144 -11.13 6.06 18.90
N ALA A 145 -12.01 6.46 19.83
CA ALA A 145 -11.67 7.39 20.90
C ALA A 145 -10.34 6.93 21.51
N ALA A 146 -9.29 7.73 21.32
CA ALA A 146 -7.97 7.41 21.82
C ALA A 146 -8.13 7.16 23.31
N THR A 147 -7.79 5.95 23.76
CA THR A 147 -7.74 5.64 25.17
C THR A 147 -6.77 6.65 25.77
N LYS A 148 -7.30 7.64 26.51
CA LYS A 148 -6.45 8.58 27.24
C LYS A 148 -5.73 7.74 28.29
N PHE A 149 -4.45 7.51 28.09
CA PHE A 149 -3.58 7.01 29.15
C PHE A 149 -3.57 8.07 30.24
N ALA A 150 -3.77 7.65 31.49
CA ALA A 150 -3.55 8.55 32.63
C ALA A 150 -2.08 8.95 32.63
N ASP A 151 -1.75 10.17 33.05
CA ASP A 151 -0.35 10.64 33.09
C ASP A 151 0.55 9.71 33.92
N ASP A 152 -0.02 9.02 34.91
CA ASP A 152 0.66 8.04 35.76
C ASP A 152 1.03 6.73 35.03
N ASP A 153 0.38 6.42 33.91
CA ASP A 153 0.64 5.22 33.09
C ASP A 153 1.68 5.48 31.97
N LEU A 154 2.19 6.71 31.86
CA LEU A 154 3.18 7.07 30.83
C LEU A 154 4.57 6.52 31.23
N PRO A 155 5.19 5.67 30.41
CA PRO A 155 6.54 5.20 30.68
C PRO A 155 7.52 6.38 30.56
N VAL A 156 8.36 6.55 31.57
CA VAL A 156 9.44 7.55 31.53
C VAL A 156 10.52 7.08 30.56
N TYR A 157 10.59 7.70 29.39
CA TYR A 157 11.61 7.41 28.39
C TYR A 157 12.73 8.44 28.42
N SER A 158 13.97 7.98 28.55
CA SER A 158 15.17 8.80 28.37
C SER A 158 15.62 8.74 26.91
N VAL A 159 15.60 9.87 26.22
CA VAL A 159 16.11 9.98 24.85
C VAL A 159 17.57 10.42 24.90
N LEU A 160 18.49 9.48 24.70
CA LEU A 160 19.90 9.79 24.53
C LEU A 160 20.15 10.20 23.08
N ILE A 161 20.47 11.48 22.88
CA ILE A 161 20.90 12.01 21.58
C ILE A 161 22.44 12.10 21.61
N PRO A 162 23.17 11.17 21.00
CA PRO A 162 24.62 11.27 20.90
C PRO A 162 24.99 12.37 19.89
N LEU A 163 25.45 13.52 20.39
CA LEU A 163 25.97 14.61 19.58
C LEU A 163 27.47 14.40 19.33
N LEU A 164 27.87 14.05 18.10
CA LEU A 164 29.29 13.85 17.75
C LEU A 164 29.99 15.17 17.36
N ARG A 165 29.25 16.21 16.95
CA ARG A 165 29.75 17.56 16.64
C ARG A 165 28.55 18.48 16.43
N GLU A 166 28.35 19.44 17.30
CA GLU A 166 27.42 20.54 17.02
C GLU A 166 27.98 21.37 15.86
N ALA A 167 27.16 21.63 14.83
CA ALA A 167 27.51 22.54 13.77
C ALA A 167 27.62 23.95 14.36
N LYS A 168 28.80 24.58 14.23
CA LYS A 168 29.02 25.98 14.60
C LYS A 168 28.10 26.84 13.71
N VAL A 169 27.03 27.38 14.28
CA VAL A 169 26.19 28.37 13.60
C VAL A 169 27.02 29.66 13.52
N ALA A 170 27.27 30.11 12.29
CA ALA A 170 27.91 31.39 11.97
C ALA A 170 26.87 32.50 11.88
#